data_AF-A0A5B8R7U6-F1
#
_entry.id   AF-A0A5B8R7U6-F1
#
_cell.length_a   1.000
_cell.length_b   1.000
_cell.length_c   1.000
_cell.angle_alpha   90.00
_cell.angle_beta   90.00
_cell.angle_gamma   90.00
#
_symmetry.space_group_name_H-M   'P 1'
#
loop_
_entity.id
_entity.type
_entity.pdbx_description
1 polymer ?
#
loop_
_entity_poly.entity_id
_entity_poly.type
_entity_poly.pdbx_seq_one_letter_code
_entity_poly.pdbx_strand_id
1 'polypeptide(L)'
;MFDVGFWELLIIGVIALIVVGPERLPGLARTVGLWVGRARATFHSLRDEIERESDLQGLRDTERALRERGQEFRESVERTASEVRDTAERTRSEVEEAASASAESTTGGGDSDSDAGEQNAGTETRDRNGQ
;
A
#
# COMPACT_ATOMS: atom_id res chain seq x y z
N MET A 1 -8.94 22.22 -2.88
CA MET A 1 -9.32 21.44 -4.07
C MET A 1 -10.66 20.72 -3.86
N PHE A 2 -11.65 21.40 -3.26
CA PHE A 2 -13.01 20.88 -3.10
C PHE A 2 -13.95 21.84 -3.84
N ASP A 3 -13.72 22.00 -5.14
CA ASP A 3 -14.58 22.80 -6.01
C ASP A 3 -15.79 21.99 -6.47
N VAL A 4 -16.44 21.25 -5.57
CA VAL A 4 -17.67 20.51 -5.92
C VAL A 4 -18.81 21.52 -6.01
N GLY A 5 -19.07 21.98 -7.23
CA GLY A 5 -20.15 22.89 -7.53
C GLY A 5 -21.51 22.20 -7.48
N PHE A 6 -22.58 23.00 -7.43
CA PHE A 6 -23.96 22.49 -7.52
C PHE A 6 -24.15 21.60 -8.75
N TRP A 7 -23.51 21.95 -9.88
CA TRP A 7 -23.59 21.17 -11.11
C TRP A 7 -22.97 19.78 -11.02
N GLU A 8 -21.80 19.64 -10.38
CA GLU A 8 -21.17 18.33 -10.19
C GLU A 8 -21.99 17.46 -9.26
N LEU A 9 -22.54 18.03 -8.19
CA LEU A 9 -23.44 17.32 -7.27
C LEU A 9 -24.68 16.78 -7.99
N LEU A 10 -25.23 17.55 -8.93
CA LEU A 10 -26.37 17.13 -9.73
C LEU A 10 -26.02 15.99 -10.69
N ILE A 11 -24.87 16.08 -11.38
CA ILE A 11 -24.39 14.99 -12.25
C ILE A 11 -24.17 13.71 -11.45
N ILE A 12 -23.50 13.79 -10.30
CA ILE A 12 -23.28 12.66 -9.40
C ILE A 12 -24.63 12.10 -8.91
N GLY A 13 -25.59 12.97 -8.60
CA GLY A 13 -26.94 12.58 -8.22
C GLY A 13 -27.65 11.77 -9.32
N VAL A 14 -27.58 12.21 -10.57
CA VAL A 14 -28.14 11.47 -11.72
C VAL A 14 -27.47 10.11 -11.90
N ILE A 15 -26.14 10.05 -11.84
CA ILE A 15 -25.39 8.79 -11.94
C ILE A 15 -25.80 7.84 -10.81
N ALA A 16 -25.88 8.35 -9.58
CA ALA A 16 -26.28 7.57 -8.43
C ALA A 16 -27.74 7.07 -8.56
N LEU A 17 -28.66 7.86 -9.14
CA LEU A 17 -30.02 7.42 -9.45
C LEU A 17 -30.06 6.25 -10.43
N ILE A 18 -29.17 6.24 -11.43
CA ILE A 18 -29.10 5.15 -12.41
C ILE A 18 -28.48 3.89 -11.79
N VAL A 19 -27.39 4.03 -11.05
CA VAL A 19 -26.61 2.90 -10.51
C VAL A 19 -27.30 2.26 -9.31
N VAL A 20 -27.76 3.08 -8.37
CA VAL A 20 -28.37 2.62 -7.11
C VAL A 20 -29.88 2.44 -7.26
N GLY A 21 -30.50 3.24 -8.13
CA GLY A 21 -31.95 3.29 -8.33
C GLY A 21 -32.61 4.41 -7.50
N PRO A 22 -33.64 5.07 -8.05
CA PRO A 22 -34.35 6.18 -7.39
C PRO A 22 -35.04 5.79 -6.08
N GLU A 23 -35.38 4.52 -5.90
CA GLU A 23 -36.06 4.01 -4.71
C GLU A 23 -35.09 3.78 -3.53
N ARG A 24 -33.81 3.51 -3.83
CA ARG A 24 -32.80 3.10 -2.83
C ARG A 24 -31.93 4.26 -2.36
N LEU A 25 -31.64 5.21 -3.24
CA LEU A 25 -30.92 6.44 -2.90
C LEU A 25 -31.50 7.24 -1.72
N PRO A 26 -32.82 7.50 -1.63
CA PRO A 26 -33.38 8.22 -0.49
C PRO A 26 -33.24 7.44 0.84
N GLY A 27 -33.21 6.10 0.77
CA GLY A 27 -32.89 5.27 1.92
C GLY A 27 -31.46 5.45 2.40
N LEU A 28 -30.48 5.42 1.49
CA LEU A 28 -29.06 5.63 1.81
C LEU A 28 -28.79 7.05 2.34
N ALA A 29 -29.37 8.07 1.71
CA ALA A 29 -29.23 9.45 2.15
C ALA A 29 -29.77 9.66 3.57
N ARG A 30 -30.87 8.99 3.93
CA ARG A 30 -31.39 9.00 5.31
C ARG A 30 -30.42 8.35 6.29
N THR A 31 -29.86 7.19 5.96
CA THR A 31 -28.90 6.49 6.82
C THR A 31 -27.64 7.32 7.03
N VAL A 32 -27.01 7.78 5.95
CA VAL A 32 -25.82 8.63 6.01
C VAL A 32 -26.14 9.94 6.74
N GLY A 33 -27.30 10.55 6.46
CA GLY A 33 -27.74 11.77 7.11
C GLY A 33 -27.94 11.62 8.61
N LEU A 34 -28.47 10.48 9.09
CA LEU A 34 -28.59 10.18 10.51
C LEU A 34 -27.22 10.03 11.18
N TRP A 35 -26.26 9.38 10.51
CA TRP A 35 -24.90 9.19 11.02
C TRP A 35 -24.14 10.50 11.08
N VAL A 36 -24.14 11.26 9.98
CA VAL A 36 -23.52 12.59 9.90
C VAL A 36 -24.20 13.57 10.86
N GLY A 37 -25.52 13.52 10.98
CA GLY A 37 -26.28 14.34 11.91
C GLY A 37 -25.93 14.05 13.37
N ARG A 38 -25.81 12.77 13.74
CA ARG A 38 -25.39 12.37 15.08
C ARG A 38 -23.94 12.78 15.37
N ALA A 39 -23.02 12.57 14.43
CA ALA A 39 -21.65 13.01 14.57
C ALA A 39 -21.57 14.54 14.74
N ARG A 40 -22.28 15.30 13.90
CA ARG A 40 -22.35 16.77 13.97
C ARG A 40 -22.93 17.24 15.30
N ALA A 41 -23.94 16.58 15.84
CA ALA A 41 -24.50 16.89 17.16
C ALA A 41 -23.45 16.69 18.27
N THR A 42 -22.70 15.59 18.24
CA THR A 42 -21.60 15.36 19.19
C THR A 42 -20.50 16.40 19.07
N PHE A 43 -20.10 16.78 17.86
CA PHE A 43 -19.13 17.86 17.64
C PHE A 43 -19.64 19.22 18.12
N HIS A 44 -20.94 19.49 17.98
CA HIS A 44 -21.53 20.73 18.49
C HIS A 44 -21.51 20.77 20.02
N SER A 45 -21.86 19.68 20.69
CA SER A 45 -21.78 19.59 22.16
C SER A 45 -20.34 19.72 22.66
N LEU A 46 -19.38 19.07 22.00
CA LEU A 46 -17.96 19.23 22.33
C LEU A 46 -17.50 20.67 22.12
N ARG A 47 -17.94 21.32 21.03
CA ARG A 47 -17.63 22.71 20.77
C ARG A 47 -18.26 23.65 21.80
N ASP A 48 -19.51 23.43 22.19
CA ASP A 48 -20.19 24.24 23.21
C ASP A 48 -19.53 24.10 24.60
N GLU A 49 -19.02 22.92 24.93
CA GLU A 49 -18.22 22.68 26.15
C GLU A 49 -16.86 23.39 26.07
N ILE A 50 -16.18 23.28 24.93
CA ILE A 50 -14.90 23.95 24.68
C ILE A 50 -15.05 25.47 24.69
N GLU A 51 -16.12 26.02 24.11
CA GLU A 51 -16.36 27.46 23.99
C GLU A 51 -16.81 28.07 25.34
N ARG A 52 -17.36 27.27 26.26
CA ARG A 52 -17.65 27.69 27.64
C ARG A 52 -16.42 27.70 28.57
N GLU A 53 -15.37 26.96 28.25
CA GLU A 53 -14.10 26.90 28.99
C GLU A 53 -12.93 27.58 28.24
N SER A 54 -13.17 28.15 27.05
CA SER A 54 -12.14 28.75 26.21
C SER A 54 -11.67 30.11 26.74
N ASP A 55 -10.84 30.05 27.76
CA ASP A 55 -9.70 30.96 27.92
C ASP A 55 -8.41 30.12 27.92
N LEU A 56 -7.87 29.88 26.72
CA LEU A 56 -6.49 29.45 26.43
C LEU A 56 -5.97 28.08 26.96
N GLN A 57 -6.65 27.38 27.85
CA GLN A 57 -6.14 26.14 28.47
C GLN A 57 -6.31 24.89 27.60
N GLY A 58 -7.42 24.74 26.88
CA GLY A 58 -7.70 23.53 26.08
C GLY A 58 -6.78 23.33 24.86
N LEU A 59 -6.33 24.40 24.21
CA LEU A 59 -5.37 24.28 23.09
C LEU A 59 -4.00 23.80 23.57
N ARG A 60 -3.58 24.19 24.78
CA ARG A 60 -2.28 23.81 25.35
C ARG A 60 -2.26 22.34 25.76
N ASP A 61 -3.36 21.84 26.31
CA ASP A 61 -3.46 20.43 26.67
C ASP A 61 -3.59 19.53 25.43
N THR A 62 -4.26 20.00 24.39
CA THR A 62 -4.28 19.31 23.09
C THR A 62 -2.88 19.26 22.49
N GLU A 63 -2.14 20.36 22.48
CA GLU A 63 -0.76 20.40 21.98
C GLU A 63 0.20 19.51 22.79
N ARG A 64 0.03 19.44 24.12
CA ARG A 64 0.79 18.54 25.00
C ARG A 64 0.47 17.07 24.72
N ALA A 65 -0.82 16.71 24.66
CA ALA A 65 -1.24 15.34 24.37
C ALA A 65 -0.81 14.87 22.98
N LEU A 66 -0.82 15.77 21.98
CA LEU A 66 -0.27 15.46 20.66
C LEU A 66 1.26 15.36 20.67
N ARG A 67 1.98 16.16 21.45
CA ARG A 67 3.44 16.05 21.59
C ARG A 67 3.86 14.74 22.22
N GLU A 68 3.23 14.33 23.32
CA GLU A 68 3.53 13.08 24.01
C GLU A 68 3.26 11.87 23.12
N ARG A 69 2.07 11.82 22.50
CA ARG A 69 1.73 10.74 21.54
C ARG A 69 2.61 10.76 20.29
N GLY A 70 3.02 11.94 19.84
CA GLY A 70 3.92 12.10 18.71
C GLY A 70 5.33 11.61 18.99
N GLN A 71 5.83 11.74 20.23
CA GLN A 71 7.14 11.23 20.64
C GLN A 71 7.15 9.70 20.73
N GLU A 72 6.14 9.10 21.35
CA GLU A 72 6.00 7.64 21.41
C GLU A 72 5.88 7.02 20.02
N PHE A 73 5.11 7.66 19.13
CA PHE A 73 4.98 7.23 17.74
C PHE A 73 6.29 7.35 16.99
N ARG A 74 7.02 8.47 17.15
CA ARG A 74 8.32 8.67 16.50
C ARG A 74 9.36 7.66 16.97
N GLU A 75 9.40 7.34 18.25
CA GLU A 75 10.28 6.30 18.80
C GLU A 75 9.92 4.91 18.26
N SER A 76 8.63 4.60 18.15
CA SER A 76 8.14 3.34 17.56
C SER A 76 8.49 3.22 16.08
N VAL A 77 8.41 4.32 15.34
CA VAL A 77 8.80 4.41 13.92
C VAL A 77 10.31 4.27 13.76
N GLU A 78 11.12 4.90 14.61
CA GLU A 78 12.59 4.78 14.58
C GLU A 78 13.05 3.35 14.88
N ARG A 79 12.46 2.68 15.89
CA ARG A 79 12.73 1.26 16.16
C ARG A 79 12.36 0.38 14.97
N THR A 80 11.15 0.56 14.43
CA THR A 80 10.69 -0.19 13.25
C THR A 80 11.58 0.05 12.04
N ALA A 81 12.01 1.29 11.80
CA ALA A 81 12.90 1.63 10.70
C ALA A 81 14.29 0.99 10.87
N SER A 82 14.81 0.94 12.08
CA SER A 82 16.08 0.26 12.39
C SER A 82 15.98 -1.26 12.16
N GLU A 83 14.92 -1.89 12.65
CA GLU A 83 14.70 -3.34 12.46
C GLU A 83 14.55 -3.72 10.99
N VAL A 84 13.81 -2.91 10.22
CA VAL A 84 13.65 -3.10 8.78
C VAL A 84 14.99 -2.93 8.07
N ARG A 85 15.80 -1.93 8.45
CA ARG A 85 17.11 -1.70 7.85
C ARG A 85 18.09 -2.84 8.14
N ASP A 86 18.16 -3.28 9.39
CA ASP A 86 19.00 -4.42 9.78
C ASP A 86 18.57 -5.71 9.06
N THR A 87 17.27 -5.93 8.91
CA THR A 87 16.74 -7.10 8.18
C THR A 87 17.08 -7.01 6.70
N ALA A 88 16.98 -5.82 6.09
CA ALA A 88 17.37 -5.60 4.71
C ALA A 88 18.88 -5.80 4.49
N GLU A 89 19.73 -5.35 5.42
CA GLU A 89 21.18 -5.53 5.37
C GLU A 89 21.59 -7.00 5.53
N ARG A 90 20.97 -7.75 6.46
CA ARG A 90 21.18 -9.21 6.61
C ARG A 90 20.76 -9.98 5.36
N THR A 91 19.56 -9.68 4.85
CA THR A 91 19.06 -10.32 3.63
C THR A 91 19.99 -10.05 2.45
N ARG A 92 20.52 -8.83 2.32
CA ARG A 92 21.47 -8.49 1.28
C ARG A 92 22.78 -9.26 1.41
N SER A 93 23.33 -9.36 2.62
CA SER A 93 24.55 -10.12 2.89
C SER A 93 24.38 -11.61 2.58
N GLU A 94 23.25 -12.21 2.98
CA GLU A 94 22.94 -13.62 2.69
C GLU A 94 22.76 -13.87 1.19
N VAL A 95 22.16 -12.94 0.45
CA VAL A 95 22.02 -13.01 -1.01
C VAL A 95 23.38 -12.88 -1.70
N GLU A 96 24.26 -12.01 -1.23
CA GLU A 96 25.61 -11.80 -1.79
C GLU A 96 26.57 -12.97 -1.46
N GLU A 97 26.43 -13.55 -0.28
CA GLU A 97 27.15 -14.77 0.15
C GLU A 97 26.66 -16.00 -0.59
N ALA A 98 25.33 -16.17 -0.77
CA ALA A 98 24.76 -17.22 -1.60
C ALA A 98 25.13 -17.06 -3.08
N ALA A 99 25.21 -15.82 -3.59
CA ALA A 99 25.65 -15.54 -4.95
C ALA A 99 27.14 -15.86 -5.15
N SER A 100 27.99 -15.56 -4.15
CA SER A 100 29.43 -15.89 -4.20
C SER A 100 29.69 -17.40 -4.07
N ALA A 101 28.97 -18.09 -3.18
CA ALA A 101 29.05 -19.56 -3.03
C ALA A 101 28.54 -20.30 -4.28
N SER A 102 27.57 -19.72 -4.99
CA SER A 102 27.09 -20.25 -6.28
C SER A 102 28.09 -20.04 -7.42
N ALA A 103 28.94 -19.01 -7.35
CA ALA A 103 30.01 -18.76 -8.33
C ALA A 103 31.22 -19.71 -8.15
N GLU A 104 31.57 -20.06 -6.91
CA GLU A 104 32.69 -20.98 -6.63
C GLU A 104 32.37 -22.44 -6.95
N SER A 105 31.12 -22.88 -6.83
CA SER A 105 30.70 -24.26 -7.15
C SER A 105 30.67 -24.60 -8.65
N THR A 106 30.88 -23.63 -9.55
CA THR A 106 30.97 -23.85 -11.00
C THR A 106 32.41 -24.05 -11.50
N THR A 107 33.45 -23.83 -10.67
CA THR A 107 34.86 -23.87 -11.11
C THR A 107 35.61 -25.13 -10.65
N GLY A 108 34.90 -26.26 -10.48
CA GLY A 108 35.46 -27.52 -10.01
C GLY A 108 34.98 -28.75 -10.79
N GLY A 109 35.43 -28.91 -12.04
CA GLY A 109 35.46 -30.22 -12.71
C GLY A 109 35.16 -30.20 -14.22
N GLY A 110 36.20 -30.33 -15.05
CA GLY A 110 36.05 -30.73 -16.45
C GLY A 110 37.17 -30.31 -17.39
N ASP A 111 38.40 -30.78 -17.13
CA ASP A 111 39.54 -30.77 -18.06
C ASP A 111 39.22 -31.38 -19.44
N SER A 112 39.82 -30.77 -20.48
CA SER A 112 40.39 -31.38 -21.69
C SER A 112 39.47 -32.14 -22.66
N ASP A 113 39.60 -32.06 -23.99
CA ASP A 113 40.53 -31.35 -24.86
C ASP A 113 39.94 -31.36 -26.29
N SER A 114 40.52 -30.51 -27.12
CA SER A 114 40.37 -30.36 -28.57
C SER A 114 40.19 -31.66 -29.37
N ASP A 115 39.43 -31.63 -30.47
CA ASP A 115 40.00 -31.54 -31.82
C ASP A 115 38.91 -31.49 -32.93
N ALA A 116 39.30 -30.87 -34.04
CA ALA A 116 38.51 -30.35 -35.15
C ALA A 116 37.70 -31.37 -35.99
N GLY A 117 36.70 -30.87 -36.73
CA GLY A 117 36.02 -31.65 -37.76
C GLY A 117 34.80 -30.96 -38.36
N GLU A 118 35.05 -30.17 -39.39
CA GLU A 118 34.09 -29.34 -40.12
C GLU A 118 33.25 -30.14 -41.13
N GLN A 119 32.08 -29.58 -41.51
CA GLN A 119 31.35 -29.75 -42.78
C GLN A 119 30.50 -31.03 -42.98
N ASN A 120 29.16 -30.86 -42.95
CA ASN A 120 28.34 -30.50 -44.12
C ASN A 120 26.95 -31.17 -44.10
N ALA A 121 26.01 -30.37 -44.60
CA ALA A 121 24.68 -30.62 -45.13
C ALA A 121 24.21 -32.06 -45.38
N GLY A 122 22.92 -32.23 -45.11
CA GLY A 122 22.04 -33.21 -45.75
C GLY A 122 20.81 -33.39 -44.86
N THR A 123 19.67 -32.75 -45.17
CA THR A 123 18.59 -33.39 -45.95
C THR A 123 18.31 -34.78 -45.38
N GLU A 124 17.17 -35.05 -44.78
CA GLU A 124 15.87 -35.15 -45.44
C GLU A 124 15.06 -36.13 -44.55
N THR A 125 13.76 -36.22 -44.84
CA THR A 125 12.94 -37.44 -44.65
C THR A 125 12.78 -37.91 -43.20
N ARG A 126 11.65 -37.60 -42.56
CA ARG A 126 10.34 -38.24 -42.79
C ARG A 126 10.44 -39.76 -42.73
N ASP A 127 9.55 -40.28 -41.89
CA ASP A 127 8.80 -41.53 -42.01
C ASP A 127 9.22 -42.69 -41.08
N ARG A 128 8.18 -43.20 -40.40
CA ARG A 128 8.00 -44.61 -39.97
C ARG A 128 8.86 -45.04 -38.78
N ASN A 129 8.41 -45.86 -37.83
CA ASN A 129 7.34 -46.86 -37.75
C ASN A 129 7.23 -47.21 -36.25
N GLY A 130 6.07 -47.37 -35.63
CA GLY A 130 5.35 -48.64 -35.69
C GLY A 130 5.22 -49.25 -34.30
N GLN A 131 4.08 -48.97 -33.65
CA GLN A 131 3.25 -49.91 -32.89
C GLN A 131 1.89 -49.23 -32.65
#